data_AF-A0A2V8LY85-F1
#
_entry.id   AF-A0A2V8LY85-F1
#
_cell.length_a   1.000
_cell.length_b   1.000
_cell.length_c   1.000
_cell.angle_alpha   90.00
_cell.angle_beta   90.00
_cell.angle_gamma   90.00
#
_symmetry.space_group_name_H-M   'P 1'
#
loop_
_entity.id
_entity.type
_entity.pdbx_description
1 polymer ?
#
loop_
_entity_poly.entity_id
_entity_poly.type
_entity_poly.pdbx_seq_one_letter_code
_entity_poly.pdbx_strand_id
1 'polypeptide(L)'
;MQATNTVNDAKMRAMLIEEAKKQGKTFGLLFKDISGGFTLTGRASPQSFQVTPIIVYRIYVDGRPDELVRGVDLIGTPLTSFSKIVAAGDTPEVFNGFCGAESGYVPVSAVSPSILTAQIEVQKKAKASDRPPILPPPTGSRGGRP
;
A
#
# COMPACT_ATOMS: atom_id res chain seq x y z
N MET A 1 13.61 9.09 16.07
CA MET A 1 14.30 7.91 15.49
C MET A 1 14.77 8.30 14.11
N GLN A 2 16.06 8.18 13.83
CA GLN A 2 16.64 8.52 12.53
C GLN A 2 17.00 7.22 11.82
N ALA A 3 16.70 7.12 10.52
CA ALA A 3 17.15 5.97 9.74
C ALA A 3 18.69 5.96 9.71
N THR A 4 19.29 4.79 9.95
CA THR A 4 20.75 4.60 9.89
C THR A 4 21.29 4.65 8.45
N ASN A 5 20.41 4.48 7.46
CA ASN A 5 20.72 4.57 6.04
C ASN A 5 19.64 5.36 5.31
N THR A 6 19.98 6.57 4.88
CA THR A 6 19.08 7.51 4.20
C THR A 6 19.57 7.75 2.78
N VAL A 7 18.69 7.61 1.79
CA VAL A 7 19.02 7.71 0.36
C VAL A 7 17.97 8.50 -0.43
N ASN A 8 18.35 9.03 -1.59
CA ASN A 8 17.39 9.66 -2.50
C ASN A 8 16.53 8.62 -3.26
N ASP A 9 15.46 9.07 -3.90
CA ASP A 9 14.51 8.20 -4.62
C ASP A 9 15.14 7.35 -5.72
N ALA A 10 16.09 7.92 -6.48
CA ALA A 10 16.78 7.20 -7.56
C ALA A 10 17.60 6.03 -7.00
N LYS A 11 18.35 6.28 -5.91
CA LYS A 11 19.09 5.24 -5.20
C LYS A 11 18.15 4.25 -4.52
N MET A 12 16.99 4.71 -4.02
CA MET A 12 16.00 3.85 -3.39
C MET A 12 15.42 2.83 -4.38
N ARG A 13 15.10 3.29 -5.59
CA ARG A 13 14.67 2.43 -6.69
C ARG A 13 15.75 1.42 -7.09
N ALA A 14 17.01 1.86 -7.19
CA ALA A 14 18.13 0.97 -7.50
C ALA A 14 18.28 -0.12 -6.43
N MET A 15 18.21 0.23 -5.15
CA MET A 15 18.28 -0.72 -4.04
C MET A 15 17.11 -1.72 -4.05
N LEU A 16 15.89 -1.29 -4.40
CA LEU A 16 14.74 -2.19 -4.56
C LEU A 16 15.02 -3.26 -5.64
N ILE A 17 15.59 -2.84 -6.78
CA ILE A 17 15.93 -3.74 -7.88
C ILE A 17 17.06 -4.70 -7.48
N GLU A 18 18.10 -4.19 -6.82
CA GLU A 18 19.21 -5.00 -6.31
C GLU A 18 18.73 -6.06 -5.31
N GLU A 19 17.86 -5.68 -4.39
CA GLU A 19 17.31 -6.60 -3.38
C GLU A 19 16.40 -7.65 -4.05
N ALA A 20 15.57 -7.26 -5.02
CA ALA A 20 14.77 -8.21 -5.79
C ALA A 20 15.65 -9.21 -6.57
N LYS A 21 16.73 -8.75 -7.21
CA LYS A 21 17.70 -9.62 -7.90
C LYS A 21 18.39 -10.57 -6.93
N LYS A 22 18.84 -10.07 -5.78
CA LYS A 22 19.47 -10.88 -4.72
C LYS A 22 18.57 -11.99 -4.22
N GLN A 23 17.25 -11.75 -4.16
CA GLN A 23 16.25 -12.74 -3.77
C GLN A 23 15.77 -13.63 -4.93
N GLY A 24 16.31 -13.49 -6.14
CA GLY A 24 15.88 -14.25 -7.31
C GLY A 24 14.46 -13.90 -7.80
N LYS A 25 13.94 -12.72 -7.43
CA LYS A 25 12.63 -12.23 -7.86
C LYS A 25 12.72 -11.48 -9.17
N THR A 26 11.69 -11.61 -10.00
CA THR A 26 11.59 -10.90 -11.29
C THR A 26 11.16 -9.44 -11.12
N PHE A 27 10.58 -9.09 -9.97
CA PHE A 27 10.14 -7.74 -9.66
C PHE A 27 10.12 -7.46 -8.15
N GLY A 28 10.16 -6.17 -7.80
CA GLY A 28 9.78 -5.62 -6.50
C GLY A 28 8.41 -4.93 -6.58
N LEU A 29 7.82 -4.59 -5.43
CA LEU A 29 6.58 -3.83 -5.35
C LEU A 29 6.86 -2.43 -4.79
N LEU A 30 6.32 -1.40 -5.45
CA LEU A 30 6.33 -0.02 -4.99
C LEU A 30 4.91 0.39 -4.64
N PHE A 31 4.67 0.67 -3.37
CA PHE A 31 3.40 1.22 -2.88
C PHE A 31 3.54 2.74 -2.85
N LYS A 32 2.89 3.42 -3.80
CA LYS A 32 3.05 4.88 -3.96
C LYS A 32 1.99 5.68 -3.19
N ASP A 33 0.81 5.12 -3.00
CA ASP A 33 -0.29 5.82 -2.32
C ASP A 33 -1.22 4.84 -1.59
N ILE A 34 -1.84 5.31 -0.50
CA ILE A 34 -2.67 4.53 0.42
C ILE A 34 -3.97 5.26 0.78
N SER A 35 -5.05 4.51 0.98
CA SER A 35 -6.33 5.06 1.42
C SER A 35 -6.54 4.98 2.92
N GLY A 36 -5.72 4.20 3.62
CA GLY A 36 -5.82 3.98 5.06
C GLY A 36 -5.41 2.56 5.45
N GLY A 37 -5.94 2.09 6.57
CA GLY A 37 -5.62 0.79 7.13
C GLY A 37 -6.21 0.64 8.53
N PHE A 38 -5.86 -0.46 9.18
CA PHE A 38 -6.20 -0.69 10.58
C PHE A 38 -5.10 -1.47 11.28
N THR A 39 -5.08 -1.39 12.60
CA THR A 39 -4.20 -2.14 13.48
C THR A 39 -5.03 -2.91 14.48
N LEU A 40 -4.64 -4.14 14.75
CA LEU A 40 -5.15 -4.94 15.87
C LEU A 40 -4.11 -4.86 16.98
N THR A 41 -4.45 -4.16 18.06
CA THR A 41 -3.54 -3.90 19.19
C THR A 41 -4.00 -4.57 20.49
N GLY A 42 -5.19 -5.20 20.48
CA GLY A 42 -5.76 -5.89 21.63
C GLY A 42 -4.92 -7.09 22.08
N ARG A 43 -5.01 -7.44 23.37
CA ARG A 43 -4.28 -8.58 23.95
C ARG A 43 -4.88 -9.94 23.59
N ALA A 44 -6.16 -9.97 23.19
CA ALA A 44 -6.91 -11.19 22.88
C ALA A 44 -6.65 -11.72 21.45
N SER A 45 -5.94 -10.96 20.61
CA SER A 45 -5.63 -11.29 19.23
C SER A 45 -4.16 -11.05 18.92
N PRO A 46 -3.58 -11.70 17.89
CA PRO A 46 -2.25 -11.36 17.41
C PRO A 46 -2.15 -9.88 17.01
N GLN A 47 -1.08 -9.22 17.42
CA GLN A 47 -0.81 -7.85 17.00
C GLN A 47 -0.43 -7.82 15.53
N SER A 48 -1.27 -7.18 14.73
CA SER A 48 -1.15 -7.16 13.28
C SER A 48 -1.67 -5.85 12.73
N PHE A 49 -1.32 -5.58 11.48
CA PHE A 49 -1.82 -4.43 10.76
C PHE A 49 -2.14 -4.79 9.32
N GLN A 50 -3.04 -3.99 8.74
CA GLN A 50 -3.33 -4.00 7.32
C GLN A 50 -3.28 -2.57 6.81
N VAL A 51 -2.62 -2.36 5.68
CA VAL A 51 -2.63 -1.10 4.92
C VAL A 51 -3.31 -1.36 3.59
N THR A 52 -4.18 -0.41 3.20
CA THR A 52 -4.97 -0.47 1.97
C THR A 52 -4.38 0.48 0.94
N PRO A 53 -3.61 -0.01 -0.05
CA PRO A 53 -3.02 0.84 -1.07
C PRO A 53 -4.02 1.20 -2.18
N ILE A 54 -3.78 2.36 -2.78
CA ILE A 54 -4.48 2.88 -3.97
C ILE A 54 -3.62 2.63 -5.22
N ILE A 55 -2.33 2.97 -5.15
CA ILE A 55 -1.39 2.88 -6.26
C ILE A 55 -0.25 1.94 -5.90
N VAL A 56 -0.14 0.83 -6.62
CA VAL A 56 0.94 -0.15 -6.48
C VAL A 56 1.55 -0.43 -7.85
N TYR A 57 2.88 -0.39 -7.95
CA TYR A 57 3.61 -0.74 -9.16
C TYR A 57 4.46 -1.99 -8.97
N ARG A 58 4.52 -2.83 -10.00
CA ARG A 58 5.59 -3.82 -10.17
C ARG A 58 6.78 -3.15 -10.83
N ILE A 59 7.90 -3.19 -10.10
CA ILE A 59 9.19 -2.69 -10.56
C ILE A 59 10.01 -3.87 -11.03
N TYR A 60 10.19 -4.01 -12.33
CA TYR A 60 10.89 -5.16 -12.88
C TYR A 60 12.40 -5.02 -12.82
N VAL A 61 13.07 -6.14 -12.54
CA VAL A 61 14.54 -6.18 -12.44
C VAL A 61 15.25 -6.15 -13.79
N ASP A 62 14.52 -6.41 -14.87
CA ASP A 62 15.00 -6.47 -16.26
C ASP A 62 14.86 -5.15 -17.02
N GLY A 63 14.32 -4.11 -16.38
CA GLY A 63 14.23 -2.76 -16.93
C GLY A 63 13.01 -2.50 -17.82
N ARG A 64 12.06 -3.44 -17.94
CA ARG A 64 10.78 -3.14 -18.61
C ARG A 64 9.98 -2.07 -17.83
N PRO A 65 9.02 -1.38 -18.48
CA PRO A 65 8.22 -0.35 -17.81
C PRO A 65 7.46 -0.87 -16.59
N ASP A 66 7.26 0.03 -15.62
CA ASP A 66 6.53 -0.25 -14.39
C ASP A 66 5.06 -0.60 -14.69
N GLU A 67 4.55 -1.66 -14.08
CA GLU A 67 3.18 -2.12 -14.30
C GLU A 67 2.30 -1.81 -13.09
N LEU A 68 1.18 -1.12 -13.31
CA LEU A 68 0.19 -0.86 -12.26
C LEU A 68 -0.49 -2.17 -11.85
N VAL A 69 -0.46 -2.46 -10.55
CA VAL A 69 -1.11 -3.61 -9.93
C VAL A 69 -2.30 -3.15 -9.09
N ARG A 70 -3.38 -3.91 -9.17
CA ARG A 70 -4.58 -3.72 -8.35
C ARG A 70 -4.83 -4.93 -7.47
N GLY A 71 -5.63 -4.73 -6.42
CA GLY A 71 -6.15 -5.84 -5.63
C GLY A 71 -5.13 -6.46 -4.68
N VAL A 72 -4.19 -5.68 -4.17
CA VAL A 72 -3.24 -6.12 -3.14
C VAL A 72 -3.40 -5.24 -1.91
N ASP A 73 -3.44 -5.87 -0.74
CA ASP A 73 -3.27 -5.24 0.57
C ASP A 73 -1.92 -5.61 1.14
N LEU A 74 -1.38 -4.73 1.98
CA LEU A 74 -0.15 -4.98 2.72
C LEU A 74 -0.55 -5.40 4.13
N ILE A 75 -0.02 -6.52 4.60
CA ILE A 75 -0.29 -7.07 5.93
C ILE A 75 1.02 -7.40 6.65
N GLY A 76 0.93 -7.57 7.97
CA GLY A 76 2.04 -8.11 8.73
C GLY A 76 1.91 -7.87 10.22
N THR A 77 2.96 -8.25 10.95
CA THR A 77 3.10 -7.89 12.36
C THR A 77 4.11 -6.76 12.51
N PRO A 78 3.87 -5.76 13.38
CA PRO A 78 4.73 -4.58 13.47
C PRO A 78 6.22 -4.91 13.67
N LEU A 79 6.54 -5.85 14.58
CA LEU A 79 7.92 -6.22 14.87
C LEU A 79 8.63 -6.82 13.64
N THR A 80 7.95 -7.74 12.93
CA THR A 80 8.53 -8.35 11.73
C THR A 80 8.76 -7.31 10.64
N SER A 81 7.78 -6.45 10.37
CA SER A 81 7.88 -5.44 9.30
C SER A 81 8.98 -4.42 9.59
N PHE A 82 9.09 -3.91 10.82
CA PHE A 82 10.16 -2.97 11.18
C PHE A 82 11.54 -3.60 11.14
N SER A 83 11.68 -4.87 11.53
CA SER A 83 12.98 -5.57 11.50
C SER A 83 13.55 -5.78 10.09
N LYS A 84 12.73 -5.61 9.05
CA LYS A 84 13.10 -5.79 7.65
C LYS A 84 13.33 -4.48 6.90
N ILE A 85 13.28 -3.33 7.58
CA ILE A 85 13.65 -2.04 6.97
C ILE A 85 15.15 -2.02 6.70
N VAL A 86 15.53 -1.68 5.46
CA VAL A 86 16.93 -1.62 5.03
C VAL A 86 17.42 -0.21 4.73
N ALA A 87 16.51 0.69 4.37
CA ALA A 87 16.80 2.10 4.11
C ALA A 87 15.52 2.93 4.16
N ALA A 88 15.71 4.24 4.33
CA ALA A 88 14.65 5.24 4.22
C ALA A 88 15.03 6.31 3.19
N GLY A 89 14.02 6.98 2.65
CA GLY A 89 14.15 8.16 1.81
C GLY A 89 14.67 9.37 2.58
N ASP A 90 15.32 10.29 1.89
CA ASP A 90 15.72 11.60 2.40
C ASP A 90 14.58 12.63 2.43
N THR A 91 13.49 12.35 1.71
CA THR A 91 12.36 13.25 1.55
C THR A 91 11.16 12.74 2.35
N PRO A 92 10.73 13.45 3.42
CA PRO A 92 9.54 13.10 4.16
C PRO A 92 8.28 13.50 3.39
N GLU A 93 7.27 12.64 3.39
CA GLU A 93 5.92 12.93 2.89
C GLU A 93 4.93 13.04 4.08
N VAL A 94 3.89 13.85 3.92
CA VAL A 94 2.85 14.07 4.93
C VAL A 94 1.55 13.42 4.48
N PHE A 95 0.99 12.56 5.33
CA PHE A 95 -0.34 12.01 5.18
C PHE A 95 -1.28 12.69 6.17
N ASN A 96 -2.43 13.18 5.69
CA ASN A 96 -3.49 13.72 6.54
C ASN A 96 -4.73 12.83 6.40
N GLY A 97 -5.33 12.46 7.52
CA GLY A 97 -6.49 11.58 7.54
C GLY A 97 -7.24 11.64 8.86
N PHE A 98 -8.12 10.65 9.06
CA PHE A 98 -8.86 10.49 10.31
C PHE A 98 -8.47 9.17 10.95
N CYS A 99 -8.18 9.21 12.25
CA CYS A 99 -7.96 8.01 13.06
C CYS A 99 -9.23 7.71 13.85
N GLY A 100 -9.76 6.50 13.70
CA GLY A 100 -10.94 6.02 14.42
C GLY A 100 -10.55 5.04 15.53
N ALA A 101 -11.21 5.17 16.68
CA ALA A 101 -11.15 4.23 17.78
C ALA A 101 -12.55 4.05 18.38
N GLU A 102 -12.69 3.22 19.42
CA GLU A 102 -13.96 3.05 20.16
C GLU A 102 -14.50 4.38 20.72
N SER A 103 -13.63 5.37 20.95
CA SER A 103 -13.97 6.70 21.45
C SER A 103 -14.38 7.71 20.36
N GLY A 104 -14.35 7.32 19.07
CA GLY A 104 -14.71 8.19 17.94
C GLY A 104 -13.57 8.45 16.96
N TYR A 105 -13.73 9.48 16.12
CA TYR A 105 -12.78 9.86 15.07
C TYR A 105 -12.13 11.21 15.36
N VAL A 106 -10.82 11.30 15.15
CA VAL A 106 -10.05 12.55 15.27
C VAL A 106 -9.20 12.77 14.02
N PRO A 107 -9.03 14.03 13.57
CA PRO A 107 -8.11 14.34 12.49
C PRO A 107 -6.66 14.09 12.95
N VAL A 108 -5.86 13.49 12.08
CA VAL A 108 -4.46 13.16 12.34
C VAL A 108 -3.58 13.49 11.14
N SER A 109 -2.30 13.71 11.42
CA SER A 109 -1.26 13.83 10.43
C SER A 109 -0.13 12.85 10.76
N ALA A 110 0.37 12.15 9.75
CA ALA A 110 1.54 11.28 9.85
C ALA A 110 2.62 11.79 8.89
N VAL A 111 3.88 11.72 9.31
CA VAL A 111 5.02 12.13 8.49
C VAL A 111 5.97 10.94 8.39
N SER A 112 6.30 10.53 7.16
CA SER A 112 7.22 9.43 6.92
C SER A 112 7.93 9.60 5.59
N PRO A 113 9.24 9.30 5.50
CA PRO A 113 9.88 9.16 4.21
C PRO A 113 9.44 7.86 3.51
N SER A 114 9.85 7.69 2.26
CA SER A 114 9.82 6.37 1.60
C SER A 114 10.59 5.35 2.44
N ILE A 115 10.10 4.11 2.53
CA ILE A 115 10.75 3.04 3.30
C ILE A 115 10.98 1.84 2.38
N LEU A 116 12.21 1.35 2.32
CA LEU A 116 12.51 0.07 1.68
C LEU A 116 12.54 -1.04 2.73
N THR A 117 11.72 -2.05 2.52
CA THR A 117 11.71 -3.29 3.29
C THR A 117 12.24 -4.44 2.44
N ALA A 118 13.17 -5.23 2.97
CA ALA A 118 13.65 -6.45 2.29
C ALA A 118 12.52 -7.47 2.09
N GLN A 119 11.57 -7.52 3.01
CA GLN A 119 10.44 -8.43 2.96
C GLN A 119 9.23 -7.78 3.62
N ILE A 120 8.08 -7.89 2.94
CA ILE A 120 6.78 -7.52 3.48
C ILE A 120 5.72 -8.45 2.90
N GLU A 121 4.70 -8.77 3.70
CA GLU A 121 3.63 -9.67 3.30
C GLU A 121 2.53 -8.90 2.55
N VAL A 122 1.99 -9.55 1.52
CA VAL A 122 0.91 -9.01 0.72
C VAL A 122 -0.23 -10.00 0.66
N GLN A 123 -1.45 -9.50 0.78
CA GLN A 123 -2.67 -10.27 0.67
C GLN A 123 -3.44 -9.84 -0.58
N LYS A 124 -4.03 -10.80 -1.30
CA LYS A 124 -4.96 -10.46 -2.38
C LYS A 124 -6.24 -9.89 -1.78
N LYS A 125 -6.68 -8.72 -2.27
CA LYS A 125 -8.00 -8.17 -1.95
C LYS A 125 -9.06 -9.18 -2.35
N ALA A 126 -10.08 -9.32 -1.50
CA ALA A 126 -11.27 -10.09 -1.85
C ALA A 126 -11.85 -9.51 -3.15
N LYS A 127 -12.13 -10.39 -4.11
CA LYS A 127 -12.73 -9.98 -5.39
C LYS A 127 -14.16 -9.52 -5.09
N ALA A 128 -14.43 -8.23 -5.21
CA ALA A 128 -15.80 -7.74 -5.18
C ALA A 128 -16.54 -8.34 -6.38
N SER A 129 -17.45 -9.27 -6.12
CA SER A 129 -18.31 -9.89 -7.15
C SER A 129 -19.61 -9.11 -7.37
N ASP A 130 -19.81 -8.01 -6.65
CA ASP A 130 -20.98 -7.16 -6.86
C ASP A 130 -20.83 -6.39 -8.16
N ARG A 131 -21.33 -7.00 -9.24
CA ARG A 131 -21.92 -6.20 -10.31
C ARG A 131 -23.07 -5.43 -9.65
N PRO A 132 -23.04 -4.09 -9.61
CA PRO A 132 -24.21 -3.35 -9.16
C PRO A 132 -25.42 -3.85 -9.96
N PRO A 133 -26.58 -4.05 -9.31
CA PRO A 133 -27.78 -4.47 -10.02
C PRO A 133 -27.98 -3.51 -11.18
N ILE A 134 -28.13 -4.06 -12.39
CA ILE A 134 -28.49 -3.26 -13.55
C ILE A 134 -29.89 -2.73 -13.25
N LEU A 135 -29.98 -1.47 -12.84
CA LEU A 135 -31.26 -0.81 -12.68
C LEU A 135 -31.94 -0.82 -14.06
N PRO A 136 -33.17 -1.35 -14.18
CA PRO A 136 -33.92 -1.14 -15.40
C PRO A 136 -34.06 0.37 -15.64
N PRO A 137 -34.02 0.83 -16.89
CA PRO A 137 -34.24 2.23 -17.20
C PRO A 137 -35.57 2.69 -16.55
N PRO A 138 -35.63 3.92 -16.00
CA PRO A 138 -36.82 4.41 -15.33
C PRO A 138 -38.03 4.31 -16.26
N THR A 139 -39.18 3.92 -15.71
CA THR A 139 -40.46 3.77 -16.42
C THR A 139 -40.99 5.13 -16.88
N GLY A 140 -40.34 5.67 -17.91
CA GLY A 140 -40.60 7.00 -18.42
C GLY A 140 -39.88 7.32 -19.73
N SER A 141 -38.82 6.59 -20.10
CA SER A 141 -38.22 6.74 -21.43
C SER A 141 -39.00 5.98 -22.50
N ARG A 142 -40.27 6.37 -22.74
CA ARG A 142 -40.85 6.13 -24.06
C ARG A 142 -40.11 7.04 -25.03
N GLY A 143 -39.32 6.42 -25.90
CA GLY A 143 -38.93 6.92 -27.22
C GLY A 143 -38.64 8.42 -27.32
N GLY A 144 -37.42 8.82 -26.97
CA GLY A 144 -36.86 10.07 -27.46
C GLY A 144 -35.92 9.79 -28.63
N ARG A 145 -36.46 9.83 -29.86
CA ARG A 145 -35.77 10.16 -31.13
C ARG A 145 -36.72 9.92 -32.32
N PRO A 146 -36.68 10.74 -33.37
CA PRO A 146 -36.40 12.18 -33.48
C PRO A 146 -37.67 13.04 -33.51
#